data_AF-A0A497KNP9-F1
#
_entry.id   AF-A0A497KNP9-F1
#
_cell.length_a   1.000
_cell.length_b   1.000
_cell.length_c   1.000
_cell.angle_alpha   90.00
_cell.angle_beta   90.00
_cell.angle_gamma   90.00
#
_symmetry.space_group_name_H-M   'P 1'
#
loop_
_entity.id
_entity.type
_entity.pdbx_description
1 polymer ?
#
loop_
_entity_poly.entity_id
_entity_poly.type
_entity_poly.pdbx_seq_one_letter_code
_entity_poly.pdbx_strand_id
1 'polypeptide(L)'
;LRLIWLRENAPEALDASYTWLMMPGLITYKLCGEFHIDPTSASTMMAMDIQKRDWSPQLLELADLDPSFFPEWTEPGEIVGYVTDEAQRQCGLPSGVPVVAGGHDTQFALFGSGAKMDEAILSSGTWEILGIRSDRFHPTRSSFENGLIFEVDVQPDLWNPQLLMMGSGVLEWILDKVFPEATDKKYELMIKEAEKEPPGSDGLIFIPSFVKETGPAKRYGTLGTILGLTLRTSRGQLLRSALEGLSFQLRHALEILKKEISAEIRGIRVVGGGSKNPLWNQIRADVTGLPIITTEQKEYTALGAALVAFIGIGVYKSLEEARKYVFSEERKIEPSGKEDIYKKLFERYMNALENLKNYY
;
A
#
# COMPACT_ATOMS: atom_id res chain seq x y z
N LEU A 1 5.62 -0.15 -19.65
CA LEU A 1 5.30 -1.45 -20.30
C LEU A 1 4.06 -1.39 -21.20
N ARG A 2 2.89 -0.91 -20.74
CA ARG A 2 1.67 -0.88 -21.58
C ARG A 2 1.76 0.02 -22.82
N LEU A 3 2.27 1.24 -22.67
CA LEU A 3 2.42 2.17 -23.80
C LEU A 3 3.40 1.64 -24.85
N ILE A 4 4.54 1.08 -24.41
CA ILE A 4 5.50 0.41 -25.29
C ILE A 4 4.82 -0.74 -26.04
N TRP A 5 4.10 -1.60 -25.32
CA TRP A 5 3.38 -2.71 -25.96
C TRP A 5 2.35 -2.22 -26.99
N LEU A 6 1.60 -1.15 -26.69
CA LEU A 6 0.65 -0.56 -27.63
C LEU A 6 1.36 -0.01 -28.87
N ARG A 7 2.49 0.68 -28.71
CA ARG A 7 3.28 1.17 -29.84
C ARG A 7 3.76 0.02 -30.73
N GLU A 8 4.19 -1.09 -30.13
CA GLU A 8 4.70 -2.27 -30.86
C GLU A 8 3.60 -3.12 -31.53
N ASN A 9 2.42 -3.23 -30.90
CA ASN A 9 1.41 -4.23 -31.28
C ASN A 9 0.09 -3.63 -31.80
N ALA A 10 -0.20 -2.38 -31.45
CA ALA A 10 -1.41 -1.66 -31.85
C ALA A 10 -1.12 -0.15 -32.08
N PRO A 11 -0.14 0.21 -32.93
CA PRO A 11 0.30 1.60 -33.11
C PRO A 11 -0.84 2.53 -33.56
N GLU A 12 -1.74 2.04 -34.42
CA GLU A 12 -2.91 2.79 -34.87
C GLU A 12 -3.80 3.28 -33.72
N ALA A 13 -3.87 2.54 -32.61
CA ALA A 13 -4.64 2.96 -31.44
C ALA A 13 -4.00 4.19 -30.76
N LEU A 14 -2.67 4.27 -30.71
CA LEU A 14 -1.97 5.45 -30.19
C LEU A 14 -2.03 6.61 -31.19
N ASP A 15 -1.79 6.35 -32.48
CA ASP A 15 -1.75 7.38 -33.52
C ASP A 15 -3.10 8.05 -33.75
N ALA A 16 -4.20 7.31 -33.61
CA ALA A 16 -5.56 7.84 -33.70
C ALA A 16 -6.09 8.44 -32.39
N SER A 17 -5.38 8.23 -31.26
CA SER A 17 -5.81 8.75 -29.97
C SER A 17 -5.50 10.25 -29.87
N TYR A 18 -6.46 11.01 -29.34
CA TYR A 18 -6.24 12.42 -29.03
C TYR A 18 -5.33 12.59 -27.79
N THR A 19 -5.57 11.80 -26.75
CA THR A 19 -4.80 11.84 -25.50
C THR A 19 -5.01 10.56 -24.67
N TRP A 20 -4.23 10.39 -23.60
CA TRP A 20 -4.38 9.31 -22.63
C TRP A 20 -4.93 9.81 -21.29
N LEU A 21 -5.98 9.17 -20.80
CA LEU A 21 -6.53 9.44 -19.47
C LEU A 21 -6.39 8.23 -18.56
N MET A 22 -6.07 8.51 -17.29
CA MET A 22 -6.30 7.56 -16.21
C MET A 22 -7.78 7.61 -15.79
N MET A 23 -8.24 6.59 -15.07
CA MET A 23 -9.66 6.49 -14.67
C MET A 23 -10.20 7.75 -13.96
N PRO A 24 -9.48 8.41 -13.02
CA PRO A 24 -9.93 9.67 -12.43
C PRO A 24 -10.12 10.79 -13.47
N GLY A 25 -9.22 10.89 -14.44
CA GLY A 25 -9.31 11.82 -15.57
C GLY A 25 -10.53 11.57 -16.44
N LEU A 26 -10.84 10.31 -16.73
CA LEU A 26 -12.03 9.93 -17.51
C LEU A 26 -13.33 10.30 -16.77
N ILE A 27 -13.42 10.04 -15.46
CA ILE A 27 -14.59 10.41 -14.66
C ILE A 27 -14.75 11.94 -14.63
N THR A 28 -13.64 12.66 -14.45
CA THR A 28 -13.64 14.13 -14.44
C THR A 28 -14.09 14.71 -15.77
N TYR A 29 -13.60 14.18 -16.89
CA TYR A 29 -14.05 14.56 -18.23
C TYR A 29 -15.57 14.33 -18.41
N LYS A 30 -16.10 13.22 -17.90
CA LYS A 30 -17.56 12.96 -17.94
C LYS A 30 -18.37 13.96 -17.11
N LEU A 31 -17.80 14.53 -16.05
CA LEU A 31 -18.48 15.48 -15.18
C LEU A 31 -18.42 16.91 -15.72
N CYS A 32 -17.24 17.37 -16.16
CA CYS A 32 -16.98 18.77 -16.49
C CYS A 32 -16.58 19.04 -17.94
N GLY A 33 -16.30 18.02 -18.75
CA GLY A 33 -15.87 18.18 -20.14
C GLY A 33 -14.38 18.45 -20.32
N GLU A 34 -13.62 18.60 -19.24
CA GLU A 34 -12.19 18.94 -19.27
C GLU A 34 -11.31 17.69 -19.12
N PHE A 35 -10.20 17.68 -19.86
CA PHE A 35 -9.16 16.65 -19.73
C PHE A 35 -8.12 17.08 -18.69
N HIS A 36 -7.70 16.17 -17.83
CA HIS A 36 -6.57 16.41 -16.93
C HIS A 36 -5.81 15.12 -16.64
N ILE A 37 -4.60 15.28 -16.12
CA ILE A 37 -3.87 14.21 -15.46
C ILE A 37 -3.21 14.73 -14.19
N ASP A 38 -3.22 13.90 -13.15
CA ASP A 38 -2.66 14.24 -11.85
C ASP A 38 -1.31 13.49 -11.61
N PRO A 39 -0.39 14.08 -10.84
CA PRO A 39 0.92 13.50 -10.53
C PRO A 39 0.83 12.15 -9.84
N THR A 40 -0.16 11.93 -8.97
CA THR A 40 -0.26 10.67 -8.25
C THR A 40 -0.58 9.51 -9.19
N SER A 41 -1.54 9.65 -10.11
CA SER A 41 -1.81 8.62 -11.12
C SER A 41 -0.68 8.48 -12.12
N ALA A 42 -0.11 9.60 -12.60
CA ALA A 42 0.97 9.56 -13.57
C ALA A 42 2.24 8.85 -13.04
N SER A 43 2.52 8.98 -11.73
CA SER A 43 3.67 8.31 -11.11
C SER A 43 3.62 6.78 -11.20
N THR A 44 2.42 6.20 -11.32
CA THR A 44 2.21 4.74 -11.49
C THR A 44 2.46 4.25 -12.92
N MET A 45 2.58 5.16 -13.89
CA MET A 45 2.69 4.82 -15.32
C MET A 45 4.12 4.45 -15.74
N MET A 46 5.12 4.68 -14.87
CA MET A 46 6.55 4.57 -15.18
C MET A 46 6.97 5.42 -16.37
N ALA A 47 6.37 6.61 -16.50
CA ALA A 47 6.63 7.56 -17.58
C ALA A 47 7.05 8.95 -17.07
N MET A 48 7.10 9.14 -15.76
CA MET A 48 7.37 10.41 -15.10
C MET A 48 8.82 10.47 -14.58
N ASP A 49 9.41 11.66 -14.60
CA ASP A 49 10.54 12.00 -13.74
C ASP A 49 9.98 12.34 -12.34
N ILE A 50 10.03 11.36 -11.44
CA ILE A 50 9.45 11.47 -10.10
C ILE A 50 10.06 12.62 -9.28
N GLN A 51 11.33 12.96 -9.52
CA GLN A 51 11.97 14.06 -8.81
C GLN A 51 11.47 15.41 -9.30
N LYS A 52 11.25 15.54 -10.61
CA LYS A 52 10.72 16.78 -11.21
C LYS A 52 9.20 16.91 -11.11
N ARG A 53 8.50 15.83 -10.74
CA ARG A 53 7.03 15.76 -10.71
C ARG A 53 6.42 16.15 -12.07
N ASP A 54 7.05 15.70 -13.14
CA ASP A 54 6.66 15.97 -14.52
C ASP A 54 7.08 14.80 -15.42
N TRP A 55 6.54 14.73 -16.64
CA TRP A 55 6.87 13.70 -17.61
C TRP A 55 8.37 13.59 -17.85
N SER A 56 8.84 12.36 -18.05
CA SER A 56 10.22 12.12 -18.49
C SER A 56 10.23 11.93 -20.00
N PRO A 57 10.77 12.88 -20.79
CA PRO A 57 10.88 12.71 -22.24
C PRO A 57 11.65 11.43 -22.60
N GLN A 58 12.67 11.08 -21.83
CA GLN A 58 13.49 9.89 -22.01
C GLN A 58 12.69 8.58 -21.83
N LEU A 59 11.74 8.54 -20.89
CA LEU A 59 10.90 7.36 -20.68
C LEU A 59 9.77 7.28 -21.70
N LEU A 60 9.21 8.42 -22.10
CA LEU A 60 8.16 8.48 -23.12
C LEU A 60 8.68 8.12 -24.52
N GLU A 61 9.92 8.50 -24.85
CA GLU A 61 10.58 8.16 -26.11
C GLU A 61 10.66 6.64 -26.32
N LEU A 62 10.73 5.84 -25.25
CA LEU A 62 10.70 4.37 -25.34
C LEU A 62 9.39 3.82 -25.95
N ALA A 63 8.32 4.62 -25.94
CA ALA A 63 7.03 4.31 -26.56
C ALA A 63 6.74 5.21 -27.78
N ASP A 64 7.74 5.96 -28.27
CA ASP A 64 7.59 6.95 -29.35
C ASP A 64 6.44 7.92 -29.05
N LEU A 65 6.49 8.51 -27.85
CA LEU A 65 5.54 9.50 -27.35
C LEU A 65 6.32 10.70 -26.79
N ASP A 66 5.66 11.85 -26.75
CA ASP A 66 6.16 13.06 -26.12
C ASP A 66 5.15 13.60 -25.09
N PRO A 67 5.57 14.49 -24.16
CA PRO A 67 4.68 15.03 -23.13
C PRO A 67 3.38 15.67 -23.65
N SER A 68 3.38 16.22 -24.87
CA SER A 68 2.19 16.88 -25.44
C SER A 68 1.06 15.92 -25.81
N PHE A 69 1.31 14.61 -25.83
CA PHE A 69 0.27 13.61 -25.99
C PHE A 69 -0.66 13.52 -24.78
N PHE A 70 -0.19 13.92 -23.60
CA PHE A 70 -0.97 13.87 -22.36
C PHE A 70 -1.71 15.20 -22.12
N PRO A 71 -2.80 15.19 -21.34
CA PRO A 71 -3.48 16.41 -20.96
C PRO A 71 -2.61 17.31 -20.10
N GLU A 72 -3.08 18.54 -19.87
CA GLU A 72 -2.45 19.43 -18.89
C GLU A 72 -2.41 18.80 -17.50
N TRP A 73 -1.32 19.10 -16.79
CA TRP A 73 -1.14 18.72 -15.40
C TRP A 73 -2.09 19.48 -14.50
N THR A 74 -2.74 18.77 -13.58
CA THR A 74 -3.53 19.38 -12.53
C THR A 74 -3.20 18.76 -11.19
N GLU A 75 -2.81 19.59 -10.23
CA GLU A 75 -2.43 19.12 -8.90
C GLU A 75 -3.66 18.69 -8.10
N PRO A 76 -3.55 17.64 -7.25
CA PRO A 76 -4.63 17.27 -6.34
C PRO A 76 -5.12 18.46 -5.52
N GLY A 77 -6.42 18.75 -5.61
CA GLY A 77 -7.03 19.89 -4.93
C GLY A 77 -7.33 21.09 -5.84
N GLU A 78 -6.75 21.14 -7.03
CA GLU A 78 -7.10 22.18 -8.01
C GLU A 78 -8.45 21.89 -8.68
N ILE A 79 -9.20 22.95 -8.97
CA ILE A 79 -10.47 22.84 -9.69
C ILE A 79 -10.16 22.59 -11.17
N VAL A 80 -10.55 21.41 -11.66
CA VAL A 80 -10.42 21.04 -13.08
C VAL A 80 -11.53 21.71 -13.90
N GLY A 81 -12.72 21.81 -13.32
CA GLY A 81 -13.88 22.41 -13.98
C GLY A 81 -15.12 22.37 -13.09
N TYR A 82 -16.29 22.44 -13.72
CA TYR A 82 -17.57 22.45 -13.01
C TYR A 82 -18.51 21.42 -13.62
N VAL A 83 -19.31 20.77 -12.78
CA VAL A 83 -20.32 19.79 -13.22
C VAL A 83 -21.22 20.43 -14.27
N THR A 84 -21.34 19.78 -15.42
CA THR A 84 -22.19 20.25 -16.53
C THR A 84 -23.66 19.90 -16.32
N ASP A 85 -24.56 20.59 -17.03
CA ASP A 85 -25.98 20.23 -17.07
C ASP A 85 -26.22 18.80 -17.59
N GLU A 86 -25.37 18.33 -18.51
CA GLU A 86 -25.44 16.96 -19.01
C GLU A 86 -25.05 15.95 -17.93
N ALA A 87 -23.96 16.18 -17.21
CA ALA A 87 -23.57 15.35 -16.08
C ALA A 87 -24.66 15.33 -14.99
N GLN A 88 -25.29 16.48 -14.70
CA GLN A 88 -26.43 16.54 -13.78
C GLN A 88 -27.57 15.63 -14.23
N ARG A 89 -27.94 15.64 -15.52
CA ARG A 89 -28.98 14.76 -16.04
C ARG A 89 -28.63 13.28 -15.92
N GLN A 90 -27.36 12.91 -16.09
CA GLN A 90 -26.94 11.52 -16.08
C GLN A 90 -26.76 10.92 -14.68
N CYS A 91 -26.25 11.69 -13.72
CA CYS A 91 -25.88 11.16 -12.39
C CYS A 91 -26.46 11.93 -11.20
N GLY A 92 -27.21 13.01 -11.44
CA GLY A 92 -27.91 13.78 -10.40
C GLY A 92 -27.03 14.75 -9.60
N LEU A 93 -25.75 14.89 -9.93
CA LEU A 93 -24.88 15.90 -9.32
C LEU A 93 -25.28 17.31 -9.77
N PRO A 94 -25.45 18.30 -8.87
CA PRO A 94 -25.88 19.63 -9.27
C PRO A 94 -24.87 20.32 -10.21
N SER A 95 -25.38 20.94 -11.27
CA SER A 95 -24.63 21.75 -12.22
C SER A 95 -23.94 22.92 -11.52
N GLY A 96 -22.73 23.25 -11.94
CA GLY A 96 -21.91 24.29 -11.33
C GLY A 96 -21.18 23.88 -10.04
N VAL A 97 -21.34 22.63 -9.55
CA VAL A 97 -20.51 22.12 -8.46
C VAL A 97 -19.06 21.98 -8.95
N PRO A 98 -18.05 22.44 -8.19
CA PRO A 98 -16.65 22.28 -8.56
C PRO A 98 -16.27 20.79 -8.69
N VAL A 99 -15.57 20.46 -9.77
CA VAL A 99 -14.91 19.16 -9.96
C VAL A 99 -13.42 19.36 -9.68
N VAL A 100 -12.94 18.76 -8.60
CA VAL A 100 -11.57 18.90 -8.12
C VAL A 100 -10.73 17.70 -8.57
N ALA A 101 -9.49 17.94 -8.95
CA ALA A 101 -8.55 16.89 -9.33
C ALA A 101 -8.36 15.90 -8.16
N GLY A 102 -8.71 14.65 -8.45
CA GLY A 102 -8.43 13.50 -7.61
C GLY A 102 -7.11 12.85 -8.01
N GLY A 103 -6.99 11.54 -7.79
CA GLY A 103 -5.79 10.81 -8.18
C GLY A 103 -5.81 9.34 -7.83
N HIS A 104 -4.63 8.76 -7.68
CA HIS A 104 -4.43 7.34 -7.41
C HIS A 104 -4.86 6.95 -6.00
N ASP A 105 -5.49 5.78 -5.89
CA ASP A 105 -6.18 5.36 -4.67
C ASP A 105 -5.26 5.23 -3.46
N THR A 106 -4.02 4.81 -3.68
CA THR A 106 -3.04 4.49 -2.66
C THR A 106 -2.48 5.76 -2.04
N GLN A 107 -2.07 6.74 -2.86
CA GLN A 107 -1.60 8.06 -2.41
C GLN A 107 -2.69 8.80 -1.63
N PHE A 108 -3.93 8.73 -2.13
CA PHE A 108 -5.08 9.33 -1.46
C PHE A 108 -5.46 8.57 -0.17
N ALA A 109 -5.28 7.25 -0.11
CA ALA A 109 -5.40 6.51 1.14
C ALA A 109 -4.31 6.91 2.14
N LEU A 110 -3.07 7.13 1.69
CA LEU A 110 -1.98 7.55 2.55
C LEU A 110 -2.30 8.90 3.20
N PHE A 111 -2.71 9.87 2.38
CA PHE A 111 -3.14 11.19 2.84
C PHE A 111 -4.40 11.13 3.72
N GLY A 112 -5.43 10.44 3.25
CA GLY A 112 -6.73 10.30 3.90
C GLY A 112 -6.71 9.49 5.19
N SER A 113 -5.70 8.64 5.40
CA SER A 113 -5.49 7.94 6.67
C SER A 113 -5.15 8.87 7.83
N GLY A 114 -4.72 10.09 7.52
CA GLY A 114 -4.17 10.98 8.52
C GLY A 114 -2.91 10.39 9.15
N ALA A 115 -2.11 9.59 8.47
CA ALA A 115 -0.79 9.29 9.04
C ALA A 115 0.06 10.56 9.04
N LYS A 116 0.83 10.70 10.11
CA LYS A 116 1.87 11.71 10.20
C LYS A 116 3.10 11.25 9.42
N MET A 117 4.05 12.16 9.19
CA MET A 117 5.32 11.85 8.50
C MET A 117 6.19 10.82 9.25
N ASP A 118 5.95 10.63 10.56
CA ASP A 118 6.61 9.64 11.42
C ASP A 118 5.77 8.37 11.62
N GLU A 119 4.69 8.17 10.87
CA GLU A 119 3.84 6.99 10.90
C GLU A 119 3.89 6.27 9.55
N ALA A 120 4.20 4.97 9.57
CA ALA A 120 4.02 4.14 8.39
C ALA A 120 2.55 3.73 8.26
N ILE A 121 2.08 3.47 7.04
CA ILE A 121 0.73 2.99 6.77
C ILE A 121 0.83 1.62 6.13
N LEU A 122 0.14 0.66 6.72
CA LEU A 122 -0.01 -0.70 6.20
C LEU A 122 -1.46 -0.89 5.75
N SER A 123 -1.69 -0.82 4.44
CA SER A 123 -2.94 -1.30 3.86
C SER A 123 -2.91 -2.83 3.87
N SER A 124 -3.71 -3.45 4.73
CA SER A 124 -3.67 -4.89 5.01
C SER A 124 -4.92 -5.59 4.46
N GLY A 125 -4.80 -6.11 3.25
CA GLY A 125 -5.80 -6.96 2.58
C GLY A 125 -5.18 -8.27 2.10
N THR A 126 -5.70 -8.84 1.00
CA THR A 126 -5.12 -10.02 0.35
C THR A 126 -3.64 -9.81 0.06
N TRP A 127 -3.32 -8.61 -0.41
CA TRP A 127 -1.98 -8.03 -0.49
C TRP A 127 -1.84 -6.98 0.61
N GLU A 128 -0.61 -6.72 1.02
CA GLU A 128 -0.26 -5.58 1.85
C GLU A 128 0.58 -4.56 1.09
N ILE A 129 0.26 -3.29 1.31
CA ILE A 129 1.11 -2.18 0.89
C ILE A 129 1.57 -1.48 2.16
N LEU A 130 2.88 -1.50 2.40
CA LEU A 130 3.52 -0.69 3.43
C LEU A 130 4.09 0.55 2.76
N GLY A 131 3.55 1.71 3.09
CA GLY A 131 4.00 3.00 2.57
C GLY A 131 4.24 4.01 3.68
N ILE A 132 4.99 5.05 3.36
CA ILE A 132 5.18 6.21 4.24
C ILE A 132 5.25 7.48 3.40
N ARG A 133 4.81 8.60 3.98
CA ARG A 133 4.96 9.92 3.37
C ARG A 133 6.33 10.46 3.74
N SER A 134 7.11 10.90 2.75
CA SER A 134 8.51 11.28 2.92
C SER A 134 8.82 12.60 2.20
N ASP A 135 9.56 13.49 2.84
CA ASP A 135 10.18 14.67 2.25
C ASP A 135 11.56 14.38 1.63
N ARG A 136 11.96 13.10 1.64
CA ARG A 136 13.20 12.61 1.08
C ARG A 136 12.95 11.71 -0.11
N PHE A 137 13.64 12.01 -1.20
CA PHE A 137 13.72 11.19 -2.40
C PHE A 137 15.16 10.77 -2.66
N HIS A 138 15.49 9.50 -2.40
CA HIS A 138 16.83 8.96 -2.61
C HIS A 138 16.78 7.54 -3.20
N PRO A 139 16.19 7.35 -4.40
CA PRO A 139 16.09 6.02 -4.98
C PRO A 139 17.48 5.44 -5.24
N THR A 140 17.74 4.24 -4.72
CA THR A 140 18.97 3.49 -5.02
C THR A 140 18.65 2.18 -5.74
N ARG A 141 19.63 1.69 -6.51
CA ARG A 141 19.57 0.35 -7.13
C ARG A 141 19.28 -0.74 -6.09
N SER A 142 19.90 -0.63 -4.92
CA SER A 142 19.68 -1.60 -3.83
C SER A 142 18.25 -1.55 -3.33
N SER A 143 17.67 -0.37 -3.14
CA SER A 143 16.28 -0.21 -2.68
C SER A 143 15.30 -0.87 -3.66
N PHE A 144 15.50 -0.66 -4.97
CA PHE A 144 14.71 -1.30 -6.02
C PHE A 144 14.83 -2.83 -6.02
N GLU A 145 16.03 -3.38 -5.84
CA GLU A 145 16.26 -4.83 -5.76
C GLU A 145 15.63 -5.45 -4.50
N ASN A 146 15.49 -4.68 -3.42
CA ASN A 146 14.75 -5.07 -2.23
C ASN A 146 13.22 -4.85 -2.36
N GLY A 147 12.72 -4.49 -3.55
CA GLY A 147 11.29 -4.39 -3.84
C GLY A 147 10.66 -3.04 -3.51
N LEU A 148 11.46 -2.02 -3.22
CA LEU A 148 10.96 -0.67 -2.98
C LEU A 148 10.62 0.03 -4.29
N ILE A 149 9.48 0.71 -4.30
CA ILE A 149 9.09 1.66 -5.34
C ILE A 149 8.83 3.03 -4.73
N PHE A 150 8.93 4.07 -5.56
CA PHE A 150 8.57 5.43 -5.20
C PHE A 150 7.43 5.88 -6.10
N GLU A 151 6.41 6.46 -5.50
CA GLU A 151 5.36 7.23 -6.17
C GLU A 151 5.35 8.63 -5.56
N VAL A 152 4.63 9.56 -6.18
CA VAL A 152 4.54 10.93 -5.64
C VAL A 152 3.37 11.06 -4.69
N ASP A 153 3.54 11.87 -3.65
CA ASP A 153 2.46 12.14 -2.71
C ASP A 153 1.42 13.09 -3.33
N VAL A 154 0.23 13.10 -2.73
CA VAL A 154 -0.84 14.07 -2.99
C VAL A 154 -0.33 15.50 -2.84
N GLN A 155 0.51 15.76 -1.84
CA GLN A 155 1.13 17.06 -1.62
C GLN A 155 2.42 17.20 -2.45
N PRO A 156 2.66 18.35 -3.09
CA PRO A 156 3.94 18.66 -3.72
C PRO A 156 5.13 18.51 -2.77
N ASP A 157 6.31 18.25 -3.34
CA ASP A 157 7.59 18.06 -2.64
C ASP A 157 7.64 16.88 -1.65
N LEU A 158 6.61 16.03 -1.65
CA LEU A 158 6.58 14.78 -0.90
C LEU A 158 6.48 13.57 -1.83
N TRP A 159 7.02 12.45 -1.36
CA TRP A 159 7.04 11.16 -2.04
C TRP A 159 6.49 10.06 -1.15
N ASN A 160 6.10 8.96 -1.78
CA ASN A 160 5.58 7.78 -1.12
C ASN A 160 6.45 6.56 -1.46
N PRO A 161 7.60 6.37 -0.78
CA PRO A 161 8.29 5.09 -0.79
C PRO A 161 7.38 4.00 -0.22
N GLN A 162 7.27 2.89 -0.93
CA GLN A 162 6.38 1.79 -0.55
C GLN A 162 6.85 0.43 -1.02
N LEU A 163 6.39 -0.62 -0.34
CA LEU A 163 6.56 -2.02 -0.74
C LEU A 163 5.20 -2.72 -0.82
N LEU A 164 5.01 -3.47 -1.91
CA LEU A 164 3.89 -4.39 -2.11
C LEU A 164 4.32 -5.82 -1.75
N MET A 165 3.53 -6.50 -0.92
CA MET A 165 3.84 -7.83 -0.42
C MET A 165 2.59 -8.66 -0.16
N MET A 166 2.71 -9.98 -0.01
CA MET A 166 1.55 -10.84 0.31
C MET A 166 1.02 -10.56 1.72
N GLY A 167 -0.30 -10.57 1.87
CA GLY A 167 -0.99 -10.35 3.14
C GLY A 167 -1.92 -11.49 3.52
N SER A 168 -3.18 -11.17 3.77
CA SER A 168 -4.20 -12.13 4.20
C SER A 168 -4.50 -13.23 3.18
N GLY A 169 -4.08 -13.09 1.92
CA GLY A 169 -4.18 -14.17 0.94
C GLY A 169 -3.47 -15.45 1.39
N VAL A 170 -2.36 -15.32 2.13
CA VAL A 170 -1.68 -16.46 2.75
C VAL A 170 -2.53 -17.08 3.86
N LEU A 171 -3.23 -16.26 4.64
CA LEU A 171 -4.12 -16.74 5.70
C LEU A 171 -5.36 -17.44 5.12
N GLU A 172 -5.93 -16.93 4.03
CA GLU A 172 -7.00 -17.62 3.29
C GLU A 172 -6.53 -18.97 2.74
N TRP A 173 -5.29 -19.03 2.22
CA TRP A 173 -4.72 -20.29 1.77
C TRP A 173 -4.56 -21.30 2.91
N ILE A 174 -4.07 -20.87 4.08
CA ILE A 174 -3.96 -21.74 5.26
C ILE A 174 -5.35 -22.20 5.69
N LEU A 175 -6.32 -21.30 5.71
CA LEU A 175 -7.69 -21.60 6.08
C LEU A 175 -8.25 -22.70 5.18
N ASP A 176 -8.15 -22.53 3.86
CA ASP A 176 -8.62 -23.50 2.87
C ASP A 176 -7.96 -24.89 3.02
N LYS A 177 -6.66 -24.93 3.34
CA LYS A 177 -5.90 -26.20 3.39
C LYS A 177 -5.91 -26.88 4.75
N VAL A 178 -6.05 -26.13 5.84
CA VAL A 178 -5.82 -26.63 7.21
C VAL A 178 -7.10 -26.62 8.06
N PHE A 179 -8.10 -25.81 7.66
CA PHE A 179 -9.41 -25.72 8.31
C PHE A 179 -10.57 -25.94 7.32
N PRO A 180 -10.54 -27.01 6.48
CA PRO A 180 -11.53 -27.21 5.43
C PRO A 180 -12.96 -27.42 5.97
N GLU A 181 -13.10 -27.80 7.24
CA GLU A 181 -14.39 -28.00 7.90
C GLU A 181 -15.00 -26.72 8.46
N ALA A 182 -14.22 -25.64 8.58
CA ALA A 182 -14.67 -24.40 9.20
C ALA A 182 -15.48 -23.56 8.20
N THR A 183 -16.81 -23.62 8.31
CA THR A 183 -17.74 -22.82 7.50
C THR A 183 -18.04 -21.48 8.16
N ASP A 184 -18.74 -21.51 9.30
CA ASP A 184 -19.12 -20.34 10.07
C ASP A 184 -18.05 -19.98 11.10
N LYS A 185 -17.81 -18.67 11.30
CA LYS A 185 -16.84 -18.17 12.30
C LYS A 185 -15.42 -18.73 12.16
N LYS A 186 -15.06 -19.14 10.94
CA LYS A 186 -13.74 -19.69 10.59
C LYS A 186 -12.56 -18.84 11.11
N TYR A 187 -12.67 -17.52 11.00
CA TYR A 187 -11.67 -16.58 11.53
C TYR A 187 -11.58 -16.57 13.06
N GLU A 188 -12.70 -16.68 13.76
CA GLU A 188 -12.69 -16.73 15.24
C GLU A 188 -12.05 -18.03 15.72
N LEU A 189 -12.39 -19.16 15.09
CA LEU A 189 -11.82 -20.47 15.43
C LEU A 189 -10.31 -20.48 15.25
N MET A 190 -9.84 -20.06 14.07
CA MET A 190 -8.43 -20.09 13.72
C MET A 190 -7.62 -19.16 14.66
N ILE A 191 -8.11 -17.94 14.93
CA ILE A 191 -7.47 -17.00 15.85
C ILE A 191 -7.39 -17.63 17.25
N LYS A 192 -8.48 -18.19 17.75
CA LYS A 192 -8.53 -18.84 19.07
C LYS A 192 -7.56 -20.03 19.20
N GLU A 193 -7.34 -20.78 18.13
CA GLU A 193 -6.35 -21.87 18.15
C GLU A 193 -4.92 -21.33 18.12
N ALA A 194 -4.62 -20.33 17.28
CA ALA A 194 -3.29 -19.71 17.23
C ALA A 194 -2.94 -18.89 18.49
N GLU A 195 -3.93 -18.35 19.20
CA GLU A 195 -3.74 -17.64 20.46
C GLU A 195 -3.19 -18.52 21.58
N LYS A 196 -3.50 -19.83 21.55
CA LYS A 196 -3.01 -20.80 22.56
C LYS A 196 -1.53 -21.14 22.38
N GLU A 197 -0.98 -20.86 21.20
CA GLU A 197 0.38 -21.21 20.85
C GLU A 197 1.36 -20.13 21.33
N PRO A 198 2.54 -20.53 21.86
CA PRO A 198 3.53 -19.59 22.34
C PRO A 198 4.20 -18.81 21.19
N PRO A 199 4.78 -17.61 21.47
CA PRO A 199 5.64 -16.91 20.52
C PRO A 199 6.71 -17.82 19.92
N GLY A 200 6.83 -17.83 18.60
CA GLY A 200 7.78 -18.67 17.86
C GLY A 200 7.30 -20.09 17.58
N SER A 201 6.06 -20.43 17.96
CA SER A 201 5.37 -21.65 17.52
C SER A 201 6.20 -22.92 17.71
N ASP A 202 6.87 -23.05 18.87
CA ASP A 202 7.80 -24.14 19.22
C ASP A 202 8.89 -24.45 18.17
N GLY A 203 9.35 -23.40 17.49
CA GLY A 203 10.46 -23.46 16.54
C GLY A 203 10.04 -23.54 15.07
N LEU A 204 8.75 -23.52 14.76
CA LEU A 204 8.27 -23.40 13.38
C LEU A 204 8.63 -22.04 12.77
N ILE A 205 9.05 -22.05 11.51
CA ILE A 205 9.26 -20.83 10.72
C ILE A 205 8.39 -20.90 9.46
N PHE A 206 7.60 -19.87 9.23
CA PHE A 206 6.79 -19.71 8.04
C PHE A 206 7.33 -18.58 7.18
N ILE A 207 7.65 -18.87 5.91
CA ILE A 207 8.07 -17.89 4.91
C ILE A 207 6.89 -17.62 3.98
N PRO A 208 6.29 -16.42 3.99
CA PRO A 208 5.05 -16.11 3.26
C PRO A 208 5.26 -15.74 1.77
N SER A 209 6.36 -16.16 1.14
CA SER A 209 6.72 -15.83 -0.25
C SER A 209 5.91 -16.63 -1.29
N PHE A 210 4.58 -16.48 -1.28
CA PHE A 210 3.67 -17.24 -2.14
C PHE A 210 3.64 -16.75 -3.60
N VAL A 211 4.08 -15.52 -3.84
CA VAL A 211 4.22 -14.94 -5.18
C VAL A 211 5.68 -14.55 -5.39
N LYS A 212 6.30 -15.13 -6.42
CA LYS A 212 7.71 -14.87 -6.75
C LYS A 212 7.93 -13.38 -7.02
N GLU A 213 9.14 -12.92 -6.73
CA GLU A 213 9.64 -11.58 -7.08
C GLU A 213 8.87 -10.40 -6.44
N THR A 214 8.13 -10.63 -5.36
CA THR A 214 7.38 -9.59 -4.64
C THR A 214 7.89 -9.37 -3.21
N GLY A 215 7.59 -8.20 -2.66
CA GLY A 215 7.88 -7.85 -1.27
C GLY A 215 9.38 -7.75 -0.93
N PRO A 216 9.69 -7.60 0.37
CA PRO A 216 11.07 -7.41 0.83
C PRO A 216 11.94 -8.66 0.65
N ALA A 217 11.32 -9.83 0.46
CA ALA A 217 12.00 -11.09 0.20
C ALA A 217 12.38 -11.29 -1.29
N LYS A 218 12.01 -10.36 -2.19
CA LYS A 218 12.24 -10.45 -3.64
C LYS A 218 13.66 -10.91 -4.01
N ARG A 219 14.68 -10.26 -3.46
CA ARG A 219 16.11 -10.56 -3.71
C ARG A 219 16.57 -11.97 -3.31
N TYR A 220 15.80 -12.65 -2.47
CA TYR A 220 16.12 -14.00 -2.01
C TYR A 220 15.50 -15.08 -2.90
N GLY A 221 14.53 -14.74 -3.76
CA GLY A 221 13.89 -15.71 -4.65
C GLY A 221 13.13 -16.84 -3.94
N THR A 222 12.87 -16.72 -2.63
CA THR A 222 12.22 -17.78 -1.83
C THR A 222 10.77 -18.04 -2.24
N LEU A 223 10.30 -19.25 -1.97
CA LEU A 223 8.88 -19.65 -2.11
C LEU A 223 8.20 -19.80 -0.75
N GLY A 224 6.87 -19.95 -0.76
CA GLY A 224 6.09 -20.30 0.41
C GLY A 224 6.67 -21.55 1.11
N THR A 225 7.13 -21.42 2.35
CA THR A 225 7.89 -22.47 3.04
C THR A 225 7.48 -22.60 4.50
N ILE A 226 7.39 -23.84 4.99
CA ILE A 226 7.21 -24.15 6.42
C ILE A 226 8.38 -25.02 6.87
N LEU A 227 9.16 -24.55 7.83
CA LEU A 227 10.30 -25.26 8.41
C LEU A 227 9.98 -25.68 9.85
N GLY A 228 10.52 -26.83 10.26
CA GLY A 228 10.43 -27.30 11.65
C GLY A 228 9.20 -28.14 12.00
N LEU A 229 8.51 -28.71 11.00
CA LEU A 229 7.38 -29.62 11.24
C LEU A 229 7.79 -30.88 12.01
N THR A 230 6.93 -31.29 12.93
CA THR A 230 7.05 -32.58 13.65
C THR A 230 5.69 -33.29 13.66
N LEU A 231 5.66 -34.56 14.07
CA LEU A 231 4.40 -35.30 14.24
C LEU A 231 3.48 -34.71 15.32
N ARG A 232 3.98 -33.79 16.16
CA ARG A 232 3.21 -33.09 17.18
C ARG A 232 2.69 -31.72 16.73
N THR A 233 3.06 -31.28 15.53
CA THR A 233 2.70 -29.94 15.07
C THR A 233 1.18 -29.79 14.96
N SER A 234 0.63 -28.84 15.71
CA SER A 234 -0.79 -28.50 15.68
C SER A 234 -1.11 -27.57 14.50
N ARG A 235 -2.36 -27.55 14.04
CA ARG A 235 -2.81 -26.53 13.08
C ARG A 235 -2.82 -25.11 13.66
N GLY A 236 -2.98 -24.98 14.98
CA GLY A 236 -2.79 -23.71 15.68
C GLY A 236 -1.37 -23.17 15.49
N GLN A 237 -0.35 -24.04 15.59
CA GLN A 237 1.05 -23.66 15.39
C GLN A 237 1.33 -23.27 13.93
N LEU A 238 0.73 -23.96 12.96
CA LEU A 238 0.83 -23.57 11.54
C LEU A 238 0.30 -22.16 11.32
N LEU A 239 -0.85 -21.84 11.90
CA LEU A 239 -1.41 -20.50 11.77
C LEU A 239 -0.62 -19.45 12.56
N ARG A 240 -0.22 -19.75 13.80
CA ARG A 240 0.57 -18.82 14.61
C ARG A 240 1.88 -18.48 13.91
N SER A 241 2.58 -19.49 13.39
CA SER A 241 3.82 -19.29 12.63
C SER A 241 3.60 -18.47 11.35
N ALA A 242 2.46 -18.60 10.69
CA ALA A 242 2.13 -17.78 9.53
C ALA A 242 1.86 -16.31 9.88
N LEU A 243 1.12 -16.04 10.96
CA LEU A 243 0.94 -14.66 11.47
C LEU A 243 2.28 -14.03 11.86
N GLU A 244 3.16 -14.82 12.48
CA GLU A 244 4.53 -14.41 12.80
C GLU A 244 5.36 -14.18 11.53
N GLY A 245 5.30 -15.07 10.55
CA GLY A 245 5.98 -14.97 9.25
C GLY A 245 5.60 -13.72 8.47
N LEU A 246 4.31 -13.42 8.38
CA LEU A 246 3.81 -12.16 7.78
C LEU A 246 4.27 -10.93 8.58
N SER A 247 4.34 -11.04 9.91
CA SER A 247 4.84 -9.94 10.75
C SER A 247 6.36 -9.74 10.62
N PHE A 248 7.13 -10.81 10.40
CA PHE A 248 8.55 -10.73 10.07
C PHE A 248 8.77 -10.11 8.69
N GLN A 249 7.94 -10.47 7.70
CA GLN A 249 7.94 -9.82 6.40
C GLN A 249 7.67 -8.31 6.53
N LEU A 250 6.67 -7.91 7.31
CA LEU A 250 6.39 -6.50 7.62
C LEU A 250 7.61 -5.80 8.24
N ARG A 251 8.24 -6.41 9.26
CA ARG A 251 9.46 -5.85 9.88
C ARG A 251 10.59 -5.70 8.87
N HIS A 252 10.81 -6.69 8.01
CA HIS A 252 11.83 -6.63 6.98
C HIS A 252 11.56 -5.49 5.99
N ALA A 253 10.31 -5.34 5.52
CA ALA A 253 9.91 -4.20 4.69
C ALA A 253 10.15 -2.85 5.39
N LEU A 254 9.83 -2.78 6.69
CA LEU A 254 10.06 -1.59 7.50
C LEU A 254 11.56 -1.25 7.62
N GLU A 255 12.43 -2.24 7.80
CA GLU A 255 13.89 -2.05 7.85
C GLU A 255 14.47 -1.56 6.52
N ILE A 256 13.85 -1.92 5.38
CA ILE A 256 14.17 -1.37 4.07
C ILE A 256 13.70 0.09 3.98
N LEU A 257 12.44 0.37 4.28
CA LEU A 257 11.87 1.73 4.23
C LEU A 257 12.60 2.72 5.13
N LYS A 258 13.00 2.30 6.33
CA LYS A 258 13.71 3.16 7.28
C LYS A 258 15.02 3.73 6.73
N LYS A 259 15.64 3.09 5.74
CA LYS A 259 16.89 3.58 5.12
C LYS A 259 16.63 4.74 4.15
N GLU A 260 15.38 4.92 3.74
CA GLU A 260 14.98 5.82 2.65
C GLU A 260 14.32 7.11 3.16
N ILE A 261 13.99 7.14 4.45
CA ILE A 261 13.38 8.27 5.12
C ILE A 261 14.36 8.92 6.09
N SER A 262 14.15 10.20 6.40
CA SER A 262 14.93 10.92 7.41
C SER A 262 14.36 10.79 8.82
N ALA A 263 13.07 10.45 8.93
CA ALA A 263 12.35 10.41 10.18
C ALA A 263 12.43 9.06 10.88
N GLU A 264 12.38 9.09 12.21
CA GLU A 264 12.16 7.90 13.02
C GLU A 264 10.68 7.51 12.93
N ILE A 265 10.40 6.28 12.49
CA ILE A 265 9.02 5.76 12.47
C ILE A 265 8.60 5.43 13.91
N ARG A 266 7.51 6.07 14.36
CA ARG A 266 6.98 5.96 15.72
C ARG A 266 5.74 5.08 15.84
N GLY A 267 5.18 4.64 14.73
CA GLY A 267 4.00 3.77 14.72
C GLY A 267 3.66 3.27 13.33
N ILE A 268 2.78 2.29 13.29
CA ILE A 268 2.24 1.72 12.05
C ILE A 268 0.72 1.78 12.10
N ARG A 269 0.14 2.56 11.20
CA ARG A 269 -1.31 2.63 11.00
C ARG A 269 -1.75 1.49 10.10
N VAL A 270 -2.57 0.59 10.62
CA VAL A 270 -3.06 -0.58 9.88
C VAL A 270 -4.50 -0.36 9.47
N VAL A 271 -4.75 -0.50 8.16
CA VAL A 271 -6.06 -0.32 7.54
C VAL A 271 -6.47 -1.60 6.79
N GLY A 272 -7.72 -1.71 6.38
CA GLY A 272 -8.22 -2.89 5.64
C GLY A 272 -8.56 -4.09 6.54
N GLY A 273 -8.75 -5.26 5.94
CA GLY A 273 -9.22 -6.47 6.62
C GLY A 273 -8.33 -6.93 7.78
N GLY A 274 -7.00 -6.81 7.63
CA GLY A 274 -6.05 -7.21 8.66
C GLY A 274 -6.11 -6.36 9.95
N SER A 275 -6.66 -5.15 9.90
CA SER A 275 -6.88 -4.31 11.09
C SER A 275 -7.84 -4.95 12.11
N LYS A 276 -8.70 -5.88 11.65
CA LYS A 276 -9.71 -6.55 12.49
C LYS A 276 -9.17 -7.75 13.27
N ASN A 277 -7.95 -8.20 12.99
CA ASN A 277 -7.36 -9.36 13.66
C ASN A 277 -6.53 -8.91 14.88
N PRO A 278 -7.07 -9.02 16.11
CA PRO A 278 -6.38 -8.50 17.30
C PRO A 278 -5.07 -9.25 17.58
N LEU A 279 -5.05 -10.58 17.40
CA LEU A 279 -3.84 -11.38 17.59
C LEU A 279 -2.75 -10.94 16.61
N TRP A 280 -3.08 -10.81 15.33
CA TRP A 280 -2.08 -10.44 14.32
C TRP A 280 -1.51 -9.04 14.59
N ASN A 281 -2.35 -8.08 14.96
CA ASN A 281 -1.88 -6.74 15.29
C ASN A 281 -1.03 -6.69 16.56
N GLN A 282 -1.31 -7.52 17.57
CA GLN A 282 -0.40 -7.66 18.72
C GLN A 282 0.94 -8.28 18.31
N ILE A 283 0.95 -9.32 17.46
CA ILE A 283 2.20 -9.92 16.95
C ILE A 283 2.99 -8.90 16.13
N ARG A 284 2.33 -8.10 15.28
CA ARG A 284 2.98 -7.01 14.54
C ARG A 284 3.63 -6.00 15.48
N ALA A 285 2.93 -5.59 16.54
CA ALA A 285 3.47 -4.68 17.55
C ALA A 285 4.73 -5.26 18.21
N ASP A 286 4.64 -6.50 18.69
CA ASP A 286 5.74 -7.20 19.36
C ASP A 286 6.94 -7.45 18.41
N VAL A 287 6.67 -7.78 17.15
CA VAL A 287 7.71 -8.07 16.15
C VAL A 287 8.43 -6.80 15.71
N THR A 288 7.68 -5.74 15.41
CA THR A 288 8.24 -4.47 14.92
C THR A 288 8.79 -3.58 16.03
N GLY A 289 8.36 -3.80 17.28
CA GLY A 289 8.66 -2.92 18.41
C GLY A 289 7.99 -1.56 18.29
N LEU A 290 6.96 -1.43 17.45
CA LEU A 290 6.23 -0.19 17.21
C LEU A 290 4.75 -0.36 17.58
N PRO A 291 4.10 0.71 18.05
CA PRO A 291 2.67 0.67 18.26
C PRO A 291 1.92 0.50 16.94
N ILE A 292 0.90 -0.35 16.98
CA ILE A 292 -0.05 -0.53 15.88
C ILE A 292 -1.28 0.33 16.14
N ILE A 293 -1.60 1.21 15.20
CA ILE A 293 -2.73 2.13 15.26
C ILE A 293 -3.80 1.62 14.30
N THR A 294 -4.99 1.37 14.82
CA THR A 294 -6.17 0.98 14.03
C THR A 294 -7.29 1.99 14.28
N THR A 295 -8.16 2.20 13.31
CA THR A 295 -9.39 2.98 13.52
C THR A 295 -10.54 2.30 12.81
N GLU A 296 -11.75 2.64 13.21
CA GLU A 296 -13.00 2.16 12.60
C GLU A 296 -13.23 2.71 11.19
N GLN A 297 -12.51 3.76 10.80
CA GLN A 297 -12.62 4.33 9.46
C GLN A 297 -12.13 3.34 8.40
N LYS A 298 -12.99 3.05 7.41
CA LYS A 298 -12.72 2.05 6.37
C LYS A 298 -12.33 2.66 5.04
N GLU A 299 -12.86 3.83 4.72
CA GLU A 299 -12.81 4.42 3.38
C GLU A 299 -11.79 5.55 3.30
N TYR A 300 -10.50 5.23 3.47
CA TYR A 300 -9.45 6.25 3.49
C TYR A 300 -9.17 6.90 2.15
N THR A 301 -9.29 6.16 1.04
CA THR A 301 -9.16 6.73 -0.30
C THR A 301 -10.23 7.78 -0.54
N ALA A 302 -11.50 7.42 -0.31
CA ALA A 302 -12.63 8.34 -0.47
C ALA A 302 -12.53 9.53 0.49
N LEU A 303 -12.11 9.27 1.74
CA LEU A 303 -11.86 10.32 2.72
C LEU A 303 -10.74 11.26 2.25
N GLY A 304 -9.63 10.72 1.77
CA GLY A 304 -8.53 11.49 1.20
C GLY A 304 -9.01 12.36 0.04
N ALA A 305 -9.82 11.82 -0.87
CA ALA A 305 -10.36 12.56 -2.00
C ALA A 305 -11.27 13.70 -1.55
N ALA A 306 -12.15 13.44 -0.58
CA ALA A 306 -13.01 14.47 0.01
C ALA A 306 -12.18 15.55 0.73
N LEU A 307 -11.15 15.16 1.49
CA LEU A 307 -10.27 16.10 2.19
C LEU A 307 -9.50 16.98 1.22
N VAL A 308 -8.92 16.40 0.18
CA VAL A 308 -8.24 17.14 -0.89
C VAL A 308 -9.21 18.11 -1.58
N ALA A 309 -10.43 17.67 -1.88
CA ALA A 309 -11.46 18.53 -2.45
C ALA A 309 -11.84 19.69 -1.52
N PHE A 310 -12.07 19.43 -0.24
CA PHE A 310 -12.40 20.47 0.74
C PHE A 310 -11.25 21.46 0.96
N ILE A 311 -10.01 20.99 0.94
CA ILE A 311 -8.83 21.86 0.99
C ILE A 311 -8.77 22.72 -0.27
N GLY A 312 -8.96 22.10 -1.44
CA GLY A 312 -8.97 22.74 -2.74
C GLY A 312 -9.97 23.89 -2.88
N ILE A 313 -11.19 23.70 -2.37
CA ILE A 313 -12.23 24.75 -2.39
C ILE A 313 -12.17 25.70 -1.18
N GLY A 314 -11.14 25.58 -0.33
CA GLY A 314 -10.90 26.49 0.79
C GLY A 314 -11.75 26.27 2.04
N VAL A 315 -12.44 25.13 2.17
CA VAL A 315 -13.17 24.76 3.42
C VAL A 315 -12.21 24.46 4.56
N TYR A 316 -11.07 23.84 4.27
CA TYR A 316 -9.96 23.65 5.21
C TYR A 316 -8.67 24.23 4.63
N LYS A 317 -7.79 24.76 5.46
CA LYS A 317 -6.49 25.30 5.01
C LYS A 317 -5.41 24.22 4.86
N SER A 318 -5.59 23.08 5.51
CA SER A 318 -4.61 21.99 5.54
C SER A 318 -5.23 20.67 5.97
N LEU A 319 -4.50 19.57 5.73
CA LEU A 319 -4.83 18.26 6.28
C LEU A 319 -4.88 18.30 7.82
N GLU A 320 -3.95 18.99 8.47
CA GLU A 320 -3.91 19.09 9.94
C GLU A 320 -5.16 19.77 10.51
N GLU A 321 -5.68 20.79 9.83
CA GLU A 321 -6.94 21.41 10.21
C GLU A 321 -8.12 20.47 9.99
N ALA A 322 -8.23 19.87 8.80
CA ALA A 322 -9.31 18.94 8.48
C ALA A 322 -9.35 17.75 9.45
N ARG A 323 -8.18 17.31 9.92
CA ARG A 323 -8.06 16.19 10.86
C ARG A 323 -8.86 16.36 12.14
N LYS A 324 -9.01 17.59 12.62
CA LYS A 324 -9.72 17.91 13.88
C LYS A 324 -11.21 17.64 13.82
N TYR A 325 -11.79 17.58 12.61
CA TYR A 325 -13.23 17.48 12.41
C TYR A 325 -13.68 16.15 11.82
N VAL A 326 -12.76 15.41 11.19
CA VAL A 326 -13.10 14.30 10.28
C VAL A 326 -12.73 12.92 10.84
N PHE A 327 -11.74 12.84 11.72
CA PHE A 327 -11.17 11.55 12.15
C PHE A 327 -11.82 11.04 13.44
N SER A 328 -12.07 9.74 13.48
CA SER A 328 -12.65 9.03 14.63
C SER A 328 -11.59 8.58 15.64
N GLU A 329 -12.05 8.01 16.75
CA GLU A 329 -11.19 7.47 17.80
C GLU A 329 -10.24 6.39 17.26
N GLU A 330 -8.97 6.48 17.68
CA GLU A 330 -7.92 5.54 17.31
C GLU A 330 -7.70 4.53 18.43
N ARG A 331 -7.63 3.25 18.07
CA ARG A 331 -7.17 2.20 18.98
C ARG A 331 -5.69 1.96 18.76
N LYS A 332 -4.91 2.11 19.83
CA LYS A 332 -3.47 1.85 19.85
C LYS A 332 -3.19 0.50 20.54
N ILE A 333 -2.41 -0.34 19.89
CA ILE A 333 -1.94 -1.63 20.40
C ILE A 333 -0.43 -1.48 20.62
N GLU A 334 -0.03 -1.42 21.88
CA GLU A 334 1.38 -1.30 22.27
C GLU A 334 2.08 -2.66 22.23
N PRO A 335 3.42 -2.69 22.01
CA PRO A 335 4.22 -3.88 22.24
C PRO A 335 4.01 -4.44 23.65
N SER A 336 3.94 -5.77 23.77
CA SER A 336 3.56 -6.46 25.01
C SER A 336 4.73 -6.87 25.91
N GLY A 337 5.97 -6.46 25.61
CA GLY A 337 7.18 -6.90 26.32
C GLY A 337 7.82 -8.17 25.76
N LYS A 338 7.43 -8.61 24.55
CA LYS A 338 7.96 -9.82 23.85
C LYS A 338 8.98 -9.50 22.75
N GLU A 339 9.40 -8.25 22.64
CA GLU A 339 10.27 -7.75 21.57
C GLU A 339 11.59 -8.51 21.50
N ASP A 340 12.19 -8.85 22.65
CA ASP A 340 13.46 -9.60 22.70
C ASP A 340 13.31 -11.04 22.17
N ILE A 341 12.15 -11.67 22.38
CA ILE A 341 11.86 -13.00 21.85
C ILE A 341 11.74 -12.89 20.33
N TYR A 342 10.91 -11.97 19.85
CA TYR A 342 10.68 -11.80 18.41
C TYR A 342 11.89 -11.26 17.66
N LYS A 343 12.79 -10.51 18.31
CA LYS A 343 14.08 -10.13 17.73
C LYS A 343 14.92 -11.35 17.36
N LYS A 344 15.06 -12.32 18.28
CA LYS A 344 15.80 -13.58 18.00
C LYS A 344 15.11 -14.42 16.93
N LEU A 345 13.78 -14.45 16.91
CA LEU A 345 13.02 -15.17 15.89
C LEU A 345 13.14 -14.52 14.51
N PHE A 346 13.15 -13.18 14.45
CA PHE A 346 13.37 -12.43 13.22
C PHE A 346 14.78 -12.68 12.64
N GLU A 347 15.82 -12.73 13.48
CA GLU A 347 17.17 -13.10 13.04
C GLU A 347 17.19 -14.49 12.41
N ARG A 348 16.49 -15.47 13.00
CA ARG A 348 16.34 -16.81 12.43
C ARG A 348 15.57 -16.80 11.10
N TYR A 349 14.51 -15.99 11.00
CA TYR A 349 13.75 -15.82 9.76
C TYR A 349 14.64 -15.26 8.63
N MET A 350 15.40 -14.20 8.90
CA MET A 350 16.33 -13.61 7.92
C MET A 350 17.43 -14.60 7.50
N ASN A 351 17.96 -15.38 8.44
CA ASN A 351 18.93 -16.44 8.14
C ASN A 351 18.31 -17.54 7.25
N ALA A 352 17.05 -17.91 7.48
CA ALA A 352 16.35 -18.87 6.65
C ALA A 352 16.16 -18.36 5.20
N LEU A 353 15.82 -17.09 5.01
CA LEU A 353 15.72 -16.48 3.68
C LEU A 353 17.05 -16.57 2.91
N GLU A 354 18.17 -16.24 3.56
CA GLU A 354 19.50 -16.29 2.93
C GLU A 354 19.91 -17.73 2.58
N ASN A 355 19.69 -18.69 3.47
CA ASN A 355 20.07 -20.08 3.21
C ASN A 355 19.22 -20.72 2.09
N LEU A 356 17.93 -20.40 2.04
CA LEU A 356 17.03 -20.93 1.02
C LEU A 356 17.23 -20.30 -0.36
N LYS A 357 17.86 -19.12 -0.43
CA LYS A 357 18.21 -18.46 -1.70
C LYS A 357 19.02 -19.35 -2.63
N ASN A 358 19.91 -20.20 -2.09
CA ASN A 358 20.73 -21.11 -2.89
C ASN A 358 20.04 -22.46 -3.17
N TYR A 359 18.88 -22.69 -2.56
CA TYR A 359 18.11 -23.91 -2.73
C TYR A 359 17.07 -23.78 -3.85
N TYR A 360 16.42 -22.62 -3.96
CA TYR A 360 15.51 -22.26 -5.05
C TYR A 360 16.27 -21.75 -6.26
#